data_AF-A0A958EK13-F1
#
_entry.id   AF-A0A958EK13-F1
#
_cell.length_a   1.000
_cell.length_b   1.000
_cell.length_c   1.000
_cell.angle_alpha   90.00
_cell.angle_beta   90.00
_cell.angle_gamma   90.00
#
_symmetry.space_group_name_H-M   'P 1'
#
loop_
_entity.id
_entity.type
_entity.pdbx_description
1 polymer ?
#
loop_
_entity_poly.entity_id
_entity_poly.type
_entity_poly.pdbx_seq_one_letter_code
_entity_poly.pdbx_strand_id
1 'polypeptide(L)'
;MIKTKSAELLVAHKQRLIDRYGDPKKPLKLICIAAIHGNEQAGILALKQVFERMRQQQLELNGELIALIGNLQAVRQNTRFIERDLNRIWSDTAISDALAQR
;
A
#
# COMPACT_ATOMS: atom_id res chain seq x y z
N MET A 1 -5.51 5.00 -32.05
CA MET A 1 -4.67 5.77 -31.09
C MET A 1 -5.46 5.92 -29.80
N ILE A 2 -5.36 4.95 -28.89
CA ILE A 2 -6.04 5.00 -27.59
C ILE A 2 -5.28 6.04 -26.76
N LYS A 3 -5.89 7.20 -26.53
CA LYS A 3 -5.38 8.16 -25.55
C LYS A 3 -5.61 7.55 -24.17
N THR A 4 -4.68 6.71 -23.73
CA THR A 4 -4.77 6.12 -22.40
C THR A 4 -4.58 7.25 -21.40
N LYS A 5 -5.58 7.45 -20.56
CA LYS A 5 -5.62 8.34 -19.38
C LYS A 5 -4.60 7.92 -18.28
N SER A 6 -3.53 7.23 -18.66
CA SER A 6 -2.54 6.61 -17.78
C SER A 6 -1.42 7.55 -17.36
N ALA A 7 -1.19 8.64 -18.10
CA ALA A 7 -0.14 9.62 -17.75
C ALA A 7 -0.54 10.58 -16.62
N GLU A 8 -1.85 10.79 -16.37
CA GLU A 8 -2.35 11.71 -15.33
C GLU A 8 -2.53 11.05 -13.95
N LEU A 9 -2.17 9.76 -13.80
CA LEU A 9 -2.37 9.00 -12.55
C LEU A 9 -1.14 8.97 -11.63
N LEU A 10 -0.13 9.82 -11.88
CA LEU A 10 0.89 10.17 -10.88
C LEU A 10 0.28 11.10 -9.82
N VAL A 11 -0.74 10.61 -9.11
CA VAL A 11 -1.18 11.24 -7.87
C VAL A 11 0.00 11.10 -6.92
N ALA A 12 0.68 12.21 -6.62
CA ALA A 12 1.66 12.25 -5.54
C ALA A 12 1.02 11.62 -4.30
N HIS A 13 1.48 10.44 -3.92
CA HIS A 13 0.87 9.69 -2.82
C HIS A 13 1.12 10.47 -1.52
N LYS A 14 0.07 11.15 -1.04
CA LYS A 14 0.15 11.98 0.17
C LYS A 14 -0.01 11.16 1.44
N GLN A 15 -0.75 10.06 1.39
CA GLN A 15 -1.10 9.25 2.55
C GLN A 15 -0.68 7.79 2.37
N ARG A 16 -0.46 7.12 3.51
CA ARG A 16 -0.09 5.71 3.57
C ARG A 16 -1.27 4.79 3.27
N LEU A 17 -2.46 5.15 3.75
CA LEU A 17 -3.68 4.41 3.44
C LEU A 17 -4.02 4.63 1.98
N ILE A 18 -4.10 3.53 1.23
CA ILE A 18 -4.67 3.54 -0.13
C ILE A 18 -6.18 3.54 0.02
N ASP A 19 -6.70 2.53 0.73
CA ASP A 19 -8.14 2.37 0.95
C ASP A 19 -8.45 1.29 2.02
N ARG A 20 -9.73 1.20 2.40
CA ARG A 20 -10.30 0.13 3.23
C ARG A 20 -11.71 -0.26 2.76
N TYR A 21 -12.08 -1.52 2.98
CA TYR A 21 -13.38 -2.08 2.58
C TYR A 21 -13.79 -3.22 3.52
N GLY A 22 -15.09 -3.32 3.82
CA GLY A 22 -15.65 -4.31 4.74
C GLY A 22 -15.97 -3.72 6.12
N ASP A 23 -16.08 -4.59 7.13
CA ASP A 23 -16.50 -4.22 8.48
C ASP A 23 -15.31 -4.19 9.45
N PRO A 24 -14.95 -3.02 10.01
CA PRO A 24 -13.84 -2.90 10.95
C PRO A 24 -14.07 -3.64 12.28
N LYS A 25 -15.31 -4.02 12.61
CA LYS A 25 -15.63 -4.80 13.82
C LYS A 25 -15.41 -6.31 13.65
N LYS A 26 -15.29 -6.80 12.42
CA LYS A 26 -15.03 -8.23 12.16
C LYS A 26 -13.56 -8.58 12.48
N PRO A 27 -13.28 -9.79 13.01
CA PRO A 27 -11.94 -10.16 13.45
C PRO A 27 -10.98 -10.44 12.30
N LEU A 28 -11.47 -10.90 11.14
CA LEU A 28 -10.62 -11.19 9.99
C LEU A 28 -10.15 -9.89 9.33
N LYS A 29 -8.82 -9.69 9.31
CA LYS A 29 -8.17 -8.57 8.64
C LYS A 29 -7.21 -9.09 7.57
N LEU A 30 -7.38 -8.61 6.34
CA LEU A 30 -6.38 -8.79 5.30
C LEU A 30 -5.71 -7.43 5.03
N ILE A 31 -4.39 -7.38 5.18
CA ILE A 31 -3.60 -6.17 4.93
C ILE A 31 -2.75 -6.40 3.69
N CYS A 32 -2.97 -5.60 2.66
CA CYS A 32 -2.16 -5.57 1.45
C CYS A 32 -1.22 -4.36 1.50
N ILE A 33 0.10 -4.60 1.43
CA ILE A 33 1.09 -3.53 1.43
C ILE A 33 1.74 -3.47 0.05
N ALA A 34 1.43 -2.41 -0.71
CA ALA A 34 2.04 -2.15 -2.01
C ALA A 34 3.23 -1.19 -1.89
N ALA A 35 4.10 -1.19 -2.90
CA ALA A 35 5.25 -0.29 -2.99
C ALA A 35 6.12 -0.27 -1.72
N ILE A 36 6.48 -1.47 -1.24
CA ILE A 36 7.60 -1.61 -0.29
C ILE A 36 8.88 -1.04 -0.92
N HIS A 37 9.05 -1.27 -2.22
CA HIS A 37 9.97 -0.53 -3.08
C HIS A 37 9.24 0.61 -3.79
N GLY A 38 9.75 1.83 -3.67
CA GLY A 38 9.01 3.03 -4.11
C GLY A 38 8.88 3.21 -5.62
N ASN A 39 9.79 2.62 -6.39
CA ASN A 39 9.75 2.57 -7.85
C ASN A 39 8.79 1.50 -8.41
N GLU A 40 8.17 0.68 -7.55
CA GLU A 40 7.24 -0.41 -7.92
C GLU A 40 5.77 -0.02 -7.65
N GLN A 41 5.27 1.00 -8.35
CA GLN A 41 3.96 1.60 -8.06
C GLN A 41 2.75 0.83 -8.64
N ALA A 42 2.98 -0.19 -9.47
CA ALA A 42 1.93 -0.97 -10.11
C ALA A 42 0.96 -1.60 -9.09
N GLY A 43 1.47 -2.07 -7.95
CA GLY A 43 0.64 -2.61 -6.87
C GLY A 43 -0.33 -1.59 -6.27
N ILE A 44 0.04 -0.31 -6.22
CA ILE A 44 -0.85 0.75 -5.72
C ILE A 44 -2.01 0.95 -6.69
N LEU A 45 -1.72 1.02 -7.99
CA LEU A 45 -2.73 1.17 -9.04
C LEU A 45 -3.67 -0.04 -9.12
N ALA A 46 -3.12 -1.25 -8.97
CA ALA A 46 -3.91 -2.48 -8.94
C ALA A 46 -4.86 -2.51 -7.74
N LEU A 47 -4.38 -2.17 -6.54
CA LEU A 47 -5.22 -2.13 -5.35
C LEU A 47 -6.36 -1.12 -5.51
N LYS A 48 -6.09 0.12 -5.97
CA LYS A 48 -7.16 1.10 -6.25
C LYS A 48 -8.26 0.54 -7.14
N GLN A 49 -7.89 -0.13 -8.24
CA GLN A 49 -8.84 -0.77 -9.15
C GLN A 49 -9.62 -1.92 -8.48
N VAL A 50 -8.98 -2.71 -7.61
CA VAL A 50 -9.66 -3.76 -6.84
C VAL A 50 -10.72 -3.15 -5.93
N PHE A 51 -10.40 -2.10 -5.15
CA PHE A 51 -11.37 -1.43 -4.27
C PHE A 51 -12.54 -0.81 -5.05
N GLU A 52 -12.24 -0.16 -6.18
CA GLU A 52 -13.28 0.38 -7.07
C GLU A 52 -14.22 -0.72 -7.56
N ARG A 53 -13.69 -1.84 -8.04
CA ARG A 53 -14.50 -2.99 -8.49
C ARG A 53 -15.33 -3.60 -7.37
N MET A 54 -14.74 -3.76 -6.18
CA MET A 54 -15.45 -4.31 -5.01
C MET A 54 -16.67 -3.44 -4.66
N ARG A 55 -16.53 -2.11 -4.68
CA ARG A 55 -17.67 -1.19 -4.44
C ARG A 55 -18.70 -1.23 -5.55
N GLN A 56 -18.27 -1.25 -6.81
CA GLN A 56 -19.19 -1.32 -7.96
C GLN A 56 -20.04 -2.60 -7.93
N GLN A 57 -19.46 -3.71 -7.53
CA GLN A 57 -20.14 -5.00 -7.42
C GLN A 57 -20.83 -5.22 -6.07
N GLN A 58 -20.71 -4.27 -5.13
CA GLN A 58 -21.25 -4.38 -3.76
C GLN A 58 -20.85 -5.70 -3.09
N LEU A 59 -19.60 -6.13 -3.25
CA LEU A 59 -19.15 -7.42 -2.73
C LEU A 59 -19.30 -7.48 -1.21
N GLU A 60 -19.97 -8.50 -0.71
CA GLU A 60 -20.01 -8.76 0.73
C GLU A 60 -18.68 -9.35 1.21
N LEU A 61 -18.14 -8.78 2.28
CA LEU A 61 -16.88 -9.22 2.89
C LEU A 61 -17.11 -9.55 4.37
N ASN A 62 -16.86 -10.80 4.76
CA ASN A 62 -16.85 -11.19 6.17
C ASN A 62 -15.48 -10.88 6.81
N GLY A 63 -15.16 -9.60 6.91
CA GLY A 63 -13.86 -9.11 7.36
C GLY A 63 -13.61 -7.68 6.93
N GLU A 64 -12.37 -7.24 7.06
CA GLU A 64 -11.90 -5.96 6.54
C GLU A 64 -10.64 -6.17 5.69
N LEU A 65 -10.66 -5.58 4.50
CA LEU A 65 -9.50 -5.47 3.62
C LEU A 65 -8.93 -4.05 3.74
N ILE A 66 -7.64 -3.94 4.01
CA ILE A 66 -6.91 -2.67 4.16
C ILE A 66 -5.74 -2.67 3.19
N ALA A 67 -5.60 -1.61 2.40
CA ALA A 67 -4.46 -1.42 1.51
C ALA A 67 -3.60 -0.25 1.93
N LEU A 68 -2.29 -0.47 2.00
CA LEU A 68 -1.29 0.48 2.46
C LEU A 68 -0.16 0.64 1.44
N ILE A 69 0.47 1.81 1.47
CA ILE A 69 1.75 2.08 0.82
C ILE A 69 2.87 1.77 1.82
N GLY A 70 3.82 0.94 1.42
CA GLY A 70 4.96 0.52 2.23
C GLY A 70 5.96 1.65 2.45
N ASN A 71 6.66 2.08 1.40
CA ASN A 71 7.65 3.14 1.50
C ASN A 71 7.15 4.43 0.84
N LEU A 72 6.27 5.15 1.55
CA LEU A 72 5.64 6.38 1.05
C LEU A 72 6.66 7.44 0.60
N GLN A 73 7.79 7.56 1.31
CA GLN A 73 8.84 8.51 0.95
C GLN A 73 9.54 8.09 -0.35
N ALA A 74 9.90 6.81 -0.49
CA ALA A 74 10.53 6.30 -1.70
C ALA A 74 9.59 6.36 -2.91
N VAL A 75 8.29 6.14 -2.72
CA VAL A 75 7.26 6.32 -3.76
C VAL A 75 7.26 7.77 -4.27
N ARG A 76 7.29 8.76 -3.38
CA ARG A 76 7.32 10.18 -3.75
C ARG A 76 8.59 10.56 -4.53
N GLN A 77 9.69 9.86 -4.28
CA GLN A 77 10.97 10.06 -4.97
C GLN A 77 11.18 9.11 -6.16
N ASN A 78 10.21 8.23 -6.46
CA ASN A 78 10.31 7.16 -7.46
C ASN A 78 11.63 6.37 -7.39
N THR A 79 12.10 6.08 -6.17
CA THR A 79 13.32 5.31 -5.91
C THR A 79 12.97 3.98 -5.24
N ARG A 80 13.86 2.99 -5.32
CA ARG A 80 13.67 1.69 -4.66
C ARG A 80 13.54 1.83 -3.14
N PHE A 81 14.41 2.62 -2.53
CA PHE A 81 14.42 2.90 -1.09
C PHE A 81 15.10 4.25 -0.82
N ILE A 82 15.00 4.75 0.42
CA ILE A 82 15.64 6.02 0.84
C ILE A 82 17.08 5.77 1.28
N GLU A 83 17.28 5.06 2.41
CA GLU A 83 18.62 4.74 2.92
C GLU A 83 18.94 3.25 2.83
N ARG A 84 17.98 2.39 3.23
CA ARG A 84 18.12 0.94 3.24
C ARG A 84 16.88 0.29 2.65
N ASP A 85 17.04 -0.88 2.04
CA ASP A 85 15.92 -1.64 1.48
C ASP A 85 14.96 -2.06 2.60
N LEU A 86 13.75 -1.47 2.61
CA LEU A 86 12.72 -1.73 3.63
C LEU A 86 12.38 -3.22 3.73
N ASN A 87 12.52 -4.00 2.66
CA ASN A 87 12.24 -5.44 2.67
C ASN A 87 13.45 -6.30 3.10
N ARG A 88 14.48 -5.70 3.68
CA ARG A 88 15.73 -6.39 4.07
C ARG A 88 16.24 -6.02 5.46
N ILE A 89 15.52 -5.18 6.20
CA ILE A 89 15.95 -4.67 7.52
C ILE A 89 15.20 -5.28 8.71
N TRP A 90 14.43 -6.35 8.48
CA TRP A 90 13.63 -7.02 9.51
C TRP A 90 14.40 -8.15 10.17
N SER A 91 15.46 -7.83 10.93
CA SER A 91 16.12 -8.80 11.81
C SER A 91 15.59 -8.68 13.24
N ASP A 92 15.68 -9.76 14.03
CA ASP A 92 15.26 -9.76 15.44
C ASP A 92 15.96 -8.63 16.22
N THR A 93 17.25 -8.42 15.96
CA THR A 93 18.02 -7.31 16.54
C THR A 93 17.44 -5.96 16.15
N ALA A 94 17.22 -5.70 14.86
CA ALA A 94 16.68 -4.41 14.41
C ALA A 94 15.27 -4.14 14.94
N ILE A 95 14.45 -5.19 15.08
CA ILE A 95 13.11 -5.10 15.66
C ILE A 95 13.21 -4.79 17.17
N SER A 96 14.06 -5.51 17.91
CA SER A 96 14.28 -5.28 19.33
C SER A 96 14.77 -3.86 19.61
N ASP A 97 15.75 -3.39 18.84
CA ASP A 97 16.29 -2.03 18.97
C ASP A 97 15.21 -0.96 18.71
N ALA A 98 14.39 -1.16 17.68
CA ALA A 98 13.30 -0.22 17.35
C ALA A 98 12.19 -0.19 18.41
N LEU A 99 11.93 -1.31 19.10
CA LEU A 99 10.97 -1.38 20.20
C LEU A 99 11.51 -0.75 21.48
N ALA A 100 12.81 -0.85 21.74
CA ALA A 100 13.46 -0.24 22.91
C ALA A 100 13.56 1.29 22.81
N GLN A 101 13.46 1.86 21.61
CA GLN A 101 13.48 3.30 21.36
C GLN A 101 12.10 3.98 21.47
N ARG A 102 11.04 3.23 21.81
CA ARG A 102 9.69 3.77 22.03
C ARG A 102 9.47 4.12 23.50
#